data_AF-W7T4B9-F1
#
_entry.id   AF-W7T4B9-F1
#
_cell.length_a   1.000
_cell.length_b   1.000
_cell.length_c   1.000
_cell.angle_alpha   90.00
_cell.angle_beta   90.00
_cell.angle_gamma   90.00
#
_symmetry.space_group_name_H-M   'P 1'
#
loop_
_entity.id
_entity.type
_entity.pdbx_description
1 polymer ?
#
loop_
_entity_poly.entity_id
_entity_poly.type
_entity_poly.pdbx_seq_one_letter_code
_entity_poly.pdbx_strand_id
1 'polypeptide(L)'
;MDEILGQVLRNAVWERLDMLSELADRADAPSLLSVARSELPRLTDGWRALLAAHEPDEKGNCPECSSRWRQQKSPCAVWRAAYEHLVAGGLAPRPARHMLTTQQPAPAPRGSRHRSTVAVSGTTANHRTLGNHEGR
;
A
#
# COMPACT_ATOMS: atom_id res chain seq x y z
N MET A 1 5.23 -14.34 -30.88
CA MET A 1 5.84 -15.13 -29.79
C MET A 1 4.81 -16.17 -29.38
N ASP A 2 5.21 -17.41 -29.18
CA ASP A 2 4.30 -18.45 -28.68
C ASP A 2 3.68 -17.99 -27.34
N GLU A 3 2.36 -18.16 -27.18
CA GLU A 3 1.62 -17.69 -26.00
C GLU A 3 2.18 -18.30 -24.71
N ILE A 4 2.64 -19.56 -24.78
CA ILE A 4 3.25 -20.29 -23.67
C ILE A 4 4.60 -19.66 -23.31
N LEU A 5 5.45 -19.36 -24.30
CA LEU A 5 6.74 -18.71 -24.06
C LEU A 5 6.55 -17.33 -23.41
N GLY A 6 5.58 -16.55 -23.87
CA GLY A 6 5.27 -15.25 -23.30
C GLY A 6 4.81 -15.33 -21.84
N GLN A 7 4.02 -16.35 -21.50
CA GLN A 7 3.59 -16.56 -20.12
C GLN A 7 4.76 -17.00 -19.22
N VAL A 8 5.61 -17.92 -19.68
CA VAL A 8 6.78 -18.39 -18.93
C VAL A 8 7.74 -17.23 -18.62
N LEU A 9 8.02 -16.38 -19.61
CA LEU A 9 8.88 -15.21 -19.41
C LEU A 9 8.30 -14.23 -18.38
N ARG A 10 6.99 -13.94 -18.46
CA ARG A 10 6.33 -13.06 -17.48
C ARG A 10 6.39 -13.64 -16.06
N ASN A 11 6.10 -14.93 -15.90
CA ASN A 11 6.15 -15.58 -14.59
C ASN A 11 7.56 -15.53 -14.00
N ALA A 12 8.58 -15.87 -14.80
CA ALA A 12 9.97 -15.85 -14.34
C ALA A 12 10.42 -14.46 -13.87
N VAL A 13 9.96 -13.39 -14.53
CA VAL A 13 10.24 -12.01 -14.11
C VAL A 13 9.59 -11.72 -12.75
N TRP A 14 8.31 -12.08 -12.57
CA TRP A 14 7.61 -11.87 -11.29
C TRP A 14 8.24 -12.67 -10.16
N GLU A 15 8.53 -13.96 -10.37
CA GLU A 15 9.20 -14.81 -9.39
C GLU A 15 10.56 -14.25 -8.97
N ARG A 16 11.33 -13.68 -9.93
CA ARG A 16 12.60 -13.03 -9.61
C ARG A 16 12.41 -11.81 -8.72
N LEU A 17 11.42 -10.97 -9.01
CA LEU A 17 11.14 -9.76 -8.21
C LEU A 17 10.66 -10.13 -6.80
N ASP A 18 9.83 -11.16 -6.68
CA ASP A 18 9.34 -11.67 -5.40
C ASP A 18 10.50 -12.21 -4.56
N MET A 19 11.38 -13.03 -5.15
CA MET A 19 12.58 -13.52 -4.47
C MET A 19 13.49 -12.39 -3.97
N LEU A 20 13.72 -11.34 -4.77
CA LEU A 20 14.52 -10.19 -4.34
C LEU A 20 13.87 -9.45 -3.17
N SER A 21 12.53 -9.35 -3.16
CA SER A 21 11.77 -8.74 -2.06
C SER A 21 11.86 -9.59 -0.79
N GLU A 22 11.72 -10.90 -0.90
CA GLU A 22 11.87 -11.83 0.22
C GLU A 22 13.28 -11.79 0.83
N LEU A 23 14.31 -11.66 0.00
CA LEU A 23 15.70 -11.50 0.47
C LEU A 23 15.85 -10.19 1.23
N ALA A 24 15.32 -9.08 0.71
CA ALA A 24 15.37 -7.79 1.38
C ALA A 24 14.72 -7.80 2.78
N ASP A 25 13.65 -8.58 2.96
CA ASP A 25 12.92 -8.66 4.23
C ASP A 25 13.51 -9.64 5.25
N ARG A 26 14.15 -10.73 4.79
CA ARG A 26 14.51 -11.87 5.65
C ARG A 26 16.00 -12.17 5.77
N ALA A 27 16.82 -11.71 4.82
CA ALA A 27 18.24 -12.07 4.82
C ALA A 27 19.03 -11.31 5.89
N ASP A 28 20.12 -11.91 6.35
CA ASP A 28 21.05 -11.25 7.26
C ASP A 28 21.88 -10.17 6.54
N ALA A 29 22.49 -9.27 7.31
CA ALA A 29 23.21 -8.13 6.74
C ALA A 29 24.35 -8.52 5.76
N PRO A 30 25.17 -9.55 6.02
CA PRO A 30 26.18 -10.01 5.06
C PRO A 30 25.58 -10.52 3.75
N SER A 31 24.49 -11.29 3.81
CA SER A 31 23.80 -11.79 2.62
C SER A 31 23.16 -10.65 1.83
N LEU A 32 22.52 -9.69 2.52
CA LEU A 32 21.96 -8.49 1.91
C LEU A 32 23.02 -7.67 1.18
N LEU A 33 24.21 -7.49 1.76
CA LEU A 33 25.31 -6.77 1.10
C LEU A 33 25.78 -7.50 -0.17
N SER A 34 25.88 -8.83 -0.12
CA SER A 34 26.23 -9.65 -1.29
C SER A 34 25.20 -9.48 -2.41
N VAL A 35 23.91 -9.64 -2.08
CA VAL A 35 22.79 -9.48 -3.01
C VAL A 35 22.74 -8.06 -3.56
N ALA A 36 22.86 -7.04 -2.72
CA ALA A 36 22.84 -5.64 -3.18
C ALA A 36 23.96 -5.37 -4.20
N ARG A 37 25.17 -5.90 -3.98
CA ARG A 37 26.30 -5.75 -4.91
C ARG A 37 26.08 -6.45 -6.25
N SER A 38 25.42 -7.60 -6.26
CA SER A 38 25.15 -8.33 -7.51
C SER A 38 23.92 -7.84 -8.26
N GLU A 39 22.88 -7.41 -7.53
CA GLU A 39 21.55 -7.16 -8.10
C GLU A 39 21.28 -5.69 -8.40
N LEU A 40 21.77 -4.75 -7.59
CA LEU A 40 21.55 -3.32 -7.87
C LEU A 40 22.11 -2.90 -9.23
N PRO A 41 23.32 -3.31 -9.66
CA PRO A 41 23.80 -2.99 -11.00
C PRO A 41 22.87 -3.53 -12.09
N ARG A 42 22.44 -4.79 -11.98
CA ARG A 42 21.57 -5.45 -12.97
C ARG A 42 20.20 -4.77 -13.07
N LEU A 43 19.59 -4.43 -11.93
CA LEU A 43 18.33 -3.71 -11.89
C LEU A 43 18.47 -2.30 -12.46
N THR A 44 19.56 -1.61 -12.13
CA THR A 44 19.82 -0.25 -12.65
C THR A 44 20.01 -0.29 -14.16
N ASP A 45 20.76 -1.25 -14.68
CA ASP A 45 20.96 -1.42 -16.12
C ASP A 45 19.66 -1.78 -16.85
N GLY A 46 18.83 -2.64 -16.24
CA GLY A 46 17.48 -2.94 -16.74
C GLY A 46 16.60 -1.68 -16.82
N TRP A 47 16.59 -0.85 -15.78
CA TRP A 47 15.87 0.42 -15.79
C TRP A 47 16.42 1.38 -16.85
N ARG A 48 17.74 1.52 -16.99
CA ARG A 48 18.34 2.39 -18.02
C ARG A 48 17.94 1.94 -19.42
N ALA A 49 18.02 0.65 -19.71
CA ALA A 49 17.64 0.10 -21.01
C ALA A 49 16.14 0.33 -21.29
N LEU A 50 15.28 0.08 -20.30
CA LEU A 50 13.84 0.32 -20.42
C LEU A 50 13.53 1.81 -20.65
N LEU A 51 14.16 2.72 -19.90
CA LEU A 51 13.93 4.14 -20.03
C LEU A 51 14.45 4.70 -21.36
N ALA A 52 15.60 4.22 -21.84
CA ALA A 52 16.16 4.59 -23.14
C ALA A 52 15.19 4.24 -24.28
N ALA A 53 14.59 3.05 -24.25
CA ALA A 53 13.57 2.66 -25.24
C ALA A 53 12.32 3.57 -25.20
N HIS A 54 12.05 4.19 -24.06
CA HIS A 54 10.92 5.09 -23.85
C HIS A 54 11.28 6.59 -23.93
N GLU A 55 12.50 6.96 -24.35
CA GLU A 55 12.87 8.36 -24.54
C GLU A 55 11.94 9.05 -25.56
N PRO A 56 11.60 10.33 -25.33
CA PRO A 56 10.81 11.09 -26.30
C PRO A 56 11.53 11.16 -27.65
N ASP A 57 10.79 10.90 -28.73
CA ASP A 57 11.23 11.18 -30.09
C ASP A 57 11.34 12.69 -30.35
N GLU A 58 11.74 13.09 -31.57
CA GLU A 58 11.86 14.49 -31.99
C GLU A 58 10.57 15.30 -31.82
N LYS A 59 9.40 14.63 -31.74
CA LYS A 59 8.07 15.23 -31.57
C LYS A 59 7.61 15.19 -30.11
N GLY A 60 8.44 14.73 -29.18
CA GLY A 60 8.11 14.57 -27.77
C GLY A 60 7.18 13.39 -27.47
N ASN A 61 7.01 12.46 -28.41
CA ASN A 61 6.19 11.25 -28.20
C ASN A 61 7.07 10.09 -27.73
N CYS A 62 6.53 9.20 -26.92
CA CYS A 62 7.21 7.95 -26.57
C CYS A 62 7.04 6.94 -27.73
N PRO A 63 8.12 6.46 -28.37
CA PRO A 63 8.03 5.62 -29.56
C PRO A 63 7.44 4.24 -29.24
N GLU A 64 7.75 3.66 -28.09
CA GLU A 64 7.24 2.33 -27.67
C GLU A 64 5.77 2.33 -27.25
N CYS A 65 5.29 3.46 -26.70
CA CYS A 65 3.88 3.59 -26.30
C CYS A 65 2.99 4.14 -27.43
N SER A 66 3.58 4.72 -28.47
CA SER A 66 2.83 5.29 -29.59
C SER A 66 2.56 4.23 -30.65
N SER A 67 1.41 4.33 -31.30
CA SER A 67 1.05 3.51 -32.46
C SER A 67 0.61 4.43 -33.61
N ARG A 68 0.41 3.86 -34.80
CA ARG A 68 -0.08 4.62 -35.97
C ARG A 68 -1.40 5.35 -35.71
N TRP A 69 -2.22 4.86 -34.78
CA TRP A 69 -3.54 5.42 -34.46
C TRP A 69 -3.60 6.17 -33.13
N ARG A 70 -2.55 6.14 -32.32
CA ARG A 70 -2.51 6.81 -31.01
C ARG A 70 -1.09 7.27 -30.70
N GLN A 71 -0.92 8.58 -30.61
CA GLN A 71 0.32 9.19 -30.14
C GLN A 71 0.29 9.29 -28.62
N GLN A 72 1.35 8.84 -27.95
CA GLN A 72 1.53 8.98 -26.50
C GLN A 72 2.64 9.98 -26.23
N LYS A 73 2.34 11.04 -25.48
CA LYS A 73 3.34 12.05 -25.09
C LYS A 73 4.21 11.55 -23.94
N SER A 74 5.46 12.01 -23.92
CA SER A 74 6.34 11.86 -22.77
C SER A 74 6.02 12.91 -21.69
N PRO A 75 6.11 12.58 -20.39
CA PRO A 75 6.47 11.29 -19.81
C PRO A 75 5.32 10.28 -19.89
N CYS A 76 5.60 9.12 -20.50
CA CYS A 76 4.64 8.02 -20.57
C CYS A 76 4.50 7.32 -19.21
N ALA A 77 3.64 6.31 -19.11
CA ALA A 77 3.42 5.58 -17.86
C ALA A 77 4.70 4.95 -17.29
N VAL A 78 5.63 4.49 -18.15
CA VAL A 78 6.91 3.90 -17.73
C VAL A 78 7.83 4.93 -17.09
N TRP A 79 7.97 6.12 -17.69
CA TRP A 79 8.75 7.22 -17.10
C TRP A 79 8.17 7.70 -15.77
N ARG A 80 6.84 7.77 -15.65
CA ARG A 80 6.18 8.07 -14.38
C ARG A 80 6.48 6.99 -13.34
N ALA A 81 6.28 5.71 -13.65
CA ALA A 81 6.62 4.63 -12.72
C ALA A 81 8.09 4.69 -12.24
N ALA A 82 9.03 5.00 -13.14
CA ALA A 82 10.43 5.17 -12.77
C ALA A 82 10.65 6.35 -11.81
N TYR A 83 10.03 7.51 -12.05
CA TYR A 83 10.12 8.65 -11.13
C TYR A 83 9.59 8.26 -9.74
N GLU A 84 8.43 7.62 -9.69
CA GLU A 84 7.78 7.23 -8.45
C GLU A 84 8.64 6.25 -7.63
N HIS A 85 9.22 5.23 -8.28
CA HIS A 85 9.96 4.17 -7.59
C HIS A 85 11.45 4.46 -7.36
N LEU A 86 12.09 5.24 -8.25
CA LEU A 86 13.52 5.53 -8.15
C LEU A 86 13.82 6.86 -7.48
N VAL A 87 12.92 7.86 -7.62
CA VAL A 87 13.15 9.22 -7.12
C VAL A 87 12.25 9.54 -5.94
N ALA A 88 10.92 9.49 -6.13
CA ALA A 88 9.97 9.90 -5.10
C ALA A 88 9.93 8.92 -3.91
N GLY A 89 10.05 7.62 -4.17
CA GLY A 89 10.06 6.57 -3.16
C GLY A 89 11.44 6.27 -2.57
N GLY A 90 12.53 6.69 -3.22
CA GLY A 90 13.90 6.28 -2.88
C GLY A 90 14.56 7.03 -1.72
N LEU A 91 14.02 8.19 -1.32
CA LEU A 91 14.66 9.11 -0.35
C LEU A 91 13.89 9.30 0.96
N ALA A 92 12.75 8.65 1.16
CA ALA A 92 12.05 8.71 2.44
C ALA A 92 12.52 7.58 3.36
N PRO A 93 13.16 7.88 4.52
CA PRO A 93 13.21 6.91 5.61
C PRO A 93 11.74 6.58 5.94
N ARG A 94 11.33 5.31 5.84
CA ARG A 94 10.01 4.91 6.37
C ARG A 94 10.02 5.24 7.86
N PRO A 95 9.24 6.20 8.37
CA PRO A 95 9.08 6.30 9.81
C PRO A 95 8.45 4.98 10.26
N ALA A 96 9.06 4.35 11.26
CA ALA A 96 8.51 3.17 11.91
C ALA A 96 7.04 3.47 12.26
N ARG A 97 6.11 2.77 11.60
CA ARG A 97 4.65 2.98 11.78
C ARG A 97 4.14 2.40 13.10
N HIS A 98 5.02 2.12 14.04
CA HIS A 98 4.67 1.77 15.41
C HIS A 98 5.03 2.98 16.26
N MET A 99 4.04 3.85 16.55
CA MET A 99 3.99 4.80 17.68
C MET A 99 2.86 5.84 17.54
N LEU A 100 2.09 5.86 16.44
CA LEU A 100 0.86 6.67 16.37
C LEU A 100 -0.38 5.84 16.71
N THR A 101 -0.38 5.18 17.87
CA THR A 101 -1.61 4.70 18.49
C THR A 101 -1.54 4.94 19.99
N THR A 102 -1.57 6.21 20.38
CA THR A 102 -1.92 6.57 21.75
C THR A 102 -2.65 7.90 21.77
N GLN A 103 -3.94 7.78 22.08
CA GLN A 103 -4.77 8.75 22.80
C GLN A 103 -5.32 9.93 21.99
N GLN A 104 -6.46 9.67 21.35
CA GLN A 104 -7.49 10.70 21.18
C GLN A 104 -8.48 10.53 22.35
N PRO A 105 -8.63 11.50 23.28
CA PRO A 105 -9.59 11.38 24.38
C PRO A 105 -11.02 11.55 23.86
N ALA A 106 -11.93 10.73 24.37
CA ALA A 106 -13.34 10.69 23.99
C ALA A 106 -14.05 12.05 24.19
N PRO A 107 -15.02 12.42 23.33
CA PRO A 107 -15.80 13.63 23.52
C PRO A 107 -16.80 13.46 24.68
N ALA A 108 -16.86 14.47 25.55
CA ALA A 108 -17.76 14.55 26.70
C ALA A 108 -19.26 14.54 26.29
N PRO A 109 -20.16 13.92 27.09
CA PRO A 109 -21.59 13.96 26.81
C PRO A 109 -22.16 15.37 27.05
N ARG A 110 -22.69 15.98 25.98
CA ARG A 110 -23.59 17.14 26.05
C ARG A 110 -25.02 16.65 26.18
N GLY A 111 -25.70 17.00 27.28
CA GLY A 111 -27.17 17.02 27.30
C GLY A 111 -27.81 16.67 28.64
N SER A 112 -28.03 17.67 29.48
CA SER A 112 -29.17 17.66 30.40
C SER A 112 -29.86 19.02 30.32
N ARG A 113 -30.97 19.08 29.58
CA ARG A 113 -31.95 20.16 29.70
C ARG A 113 -33.23 19.54 30.23
N HIS A 114 -33.47 19.83 31.51
CA HIS A 114 -34.72 19.60 32.19
C HIS A 114 -35.84 20.38 31.50
N ARG A 115 -36.93 19.68 31.16
CA ARG A 115 -38.26 20.28 31.07
C ARG A 115 -39.26 19.30 31.69
N SER A 116 -39.73 19.68 32.86
CA SER A 116 -40.84 19.06 33.56
C SER A 116 -42.16 19.51 32.94
N THR A 117 -43.06 18.56 32.67
CA THR A 117 -44.51 18.79 32.68
C THR A 117 -45.22 17.53 33.21
N VAL A 118 -46.22 17.80 34.04
CA VAL A 118 -46.96 16.92 34.95
C VAL A 118 -48.15 16.22 34.26
N ALA A 119 -48.50 15.01 34.74
CA ALA A 119 -49.87 14.47 35.00
C ALA A 119 -49.88 12.94 34.78
N VAL A 120 -49.90 12.10 35.84
CA VAL A 120 -51.05 11.60 36.63
C VAL A 120 -51.84 10.46 35.94
N SER A 121 -51.63 9.22 36.40
CA SER A 121 -52.65 8.29 36.96
C SER A 121 -52.37 6.80 36.73
N GLY A 122 -52.61 6.00 37.79
CA GLY A 122 -52.95 4.57 37.75
C GLY A 122 -51.76 3.63 38.01
N THR A 123 -51.54 3.12 39.23
CA THR A 123 -52.15 1.90 39.80
C THR A 123 -51.85 0.68 38.91
N THR A 124 -50.90 -0.20 39.23
CA THR A 124 -51.01 -1.22 40.29
C THR A 124 -49.65 -1.80 40.68
N ALA A 125 -49.61 -2.35 41.89
CA ALA A 125 -48.55 -3.13 42.48
C ALA A 125 -48.13 -4.36 41.64
N ASN A 126 -46.85 -4.75 41.73
CA ASN A 126 -46.56 -6.07 42.28
C ASN A 126 -45.12 -6.22 42.81
N HIS A 127 -45.11 -6.84 43.99
CA HIS A 127 -43.99 -7.33 44.78
C HIS A 127 -43.04 -8.23 43.97
N ARG A 128 -41.71 -8.09 44.15
CA ARG A 128 -40.87 -8.92 45.04
C ARG A 128 -40.95 -10.40 44.60
N THR A 129 -39.86 -11.07 44.24
CA THR A 129 -38.92 -11.64 45.24
C THR A 129 -37.99 -12.65 44.53
N LEU A 130 -36.71 -12.68 44.95
CA LEU A 130 -35.69 -13.75 44.83
C LEU A 130 -35.16 -14.07 43.40
N GLY A 131 -33.88 -13.95 43.07
CA GLY A 131 -32.69 -14.17 43.89
C GLY A 131 -32.45 -15.68 44.00
N ASN A 132 -31.57 -16.23 43.17
CA ASN A 132 -30.86 -17.46 43.48
C ASN A 132 -29.40 -17.33 43.04
N HIS A 133 -28.57 -17.34 44.06
CA HIS A 133 -27.13 -17.56 44.07
C HIS A 133 -26.89 -19.08 44.22
N GLU A 134 -25.63 -19.48 44.09
CA GLU A 134 -25.05 -20.83 44.35
C GLU A 134 -25.17 -21.79 43.15
N GLY A 135 -24.10 -22.28 42.51
CA GLY A 135 -22.70 -22.38 42.92
C GLY A 135 -22.46 -23.69 43.67
N ARG A 136 -22.13 -24.76 42.93
CA ARG A 136 -21.08 -25.73 43.26
C ARG A 136 -20.78 -26.64 42.07
#